data_AF-A0A7S1NCC1-F1
#
_entry.id   AF-A0A7S1NCC1-F1
#
_cell.length_a   1.000
_cell.length_b   1.000
_cell.length_c   1.000
_cell.angle_alpha   90.00
_cell.angle_beta   90.00
_cell.angle_gamma   90.00
#
_symmetry.space_group_name_H-M   'P 1'
#
loop_
_entity.id
_entity.type
_entity.pdbx_description
1 polymer ?
#
loop_
_entity_poly.entity_id
_entity_poly.type
_entity_poly.pdbx_seq_one_letter_code
_entity_poly.pdbx_strand_id
1 'polypeptide(L)'
;MADELVAEIESKLQSLVELRAQETELGMIGSPSDEELAQLTNTHDTIRDTKLELAEFLAQLQDHEISEVGASAMEIQLVNSCTRGDDDIELIDAILTHWKHDCSGVINSEGVLALACADGHLQVVQRMLLYPGLAVEMGEVIPLACYNSFRRVPLMKLFLDEGSPVDWGKEGVAEEVGPALQEFFVDVCQKCNDKEDQRERAVVLERLLTHPQLAGRIDLVAEDGNGLTVFGRAVMAGDTEAMRLAHKHHPEGLSDVLADGSTHLQRAVLKDQAGAVEWLLARR
;
A
#
# COMPACT_ATOMS: atom_id res chain seq x y z
N MET A 1 -23.98 -33.73 3.03
CA MET A 1 -22.61 -33.20 3.19
C MET A 1 -22.47 -31.86 2.49
N ALA A 2 -22.69 -31.75 1.17
CA ALA A 2 -22.64 -30.45 0.49
C ALA A 2 -23.68 -29.44 1.00
N ASP A 3 -24.95 -29.84 1.08
CA ASP A 3 -26.02 -28.95 1.58
C ASP A 3 -25.81 -28.52 3.03
N GLU A 4 -25.20 -29.39 3.83
CA GLU A 4 -24.83 -29.13 5.22
C GLU A 4 -23.68 -28.11 5.30
N LEU A 5 -22.66 -28.26 4.45
CA LEU A 5 -21.56 -27.31 4.34
C LEU A 5 -22.02 -25.92 3.88
N VAL A 6 -22.91 -25.85 2.88
CA VAL A 6 -23.49 -24.59 2.42
C VAL A 6 -24.31 -23.93 3.53
N ALA A 7 -25.11 -24.70 4.28
CA ALA A 7 -25.87 -24.18 5.41
C ALA A 7 -24.96 -23.65 6.53
N GLU A 8 -23.84 -24.31 6.81
CA GLU A 8 -22.84 -23.82 7.77
C GLU A 8 -22.20 -22.51 7.29
N ILE A 9 -21.80 -22.42 6.01
CA ILE A 9 -21.27 -21.17 5.43
C ILE A 9 -22.27 -20.03 5.56
N GLU A 10 -23.53 -20.25 5.18
CA GLU A 10 -24.58 -19.23 5.30
C GLU A 10 -24.83 -18.82 6.75
N SER A 11 -24.81 -19.78 7.68
CA SER A 11 -24.95 -19.50 9.11
C SER A 11 -23.78 -18.67 9.63
N LYS A 12 -22.55 -18.93 9.20
CA LYS A 12 -21.36 -18.16 9.61
C LYS A 12 -21.38 -16.75 9.02
N LEU A 13 -21.78 -16.59 7.76
CA LEU A 13 -21.95 -15.28 7.14
C LEU A 13 -22.98 -14.44 7.90
N GLN A 14 -24.14 -15.03 8.25
CA GLN A 14 -25.16 -14.35 9.04
C GLN A 14 -24.64 -13.97 10.44
N SER A 15 -23.91 -14.88 11.09
CA SER A 15 -23.27 -14.59 12.39
C SER A 15 -22.27 -13.45 12.30
N LEU A 16 -21.47 -13.37 11.23
CA LEU A 16 -20.55 -12.25 11.02
C LEU A 16 -21.30 -10.93 10.86
N VAL A 17 -22.42 -10.90 10.13
CA VAL A 17 -23.24 -9.68 10.00
C VAL A 17 -23.71 -9.18 11.37
N GLU A 18 -24.21 -10.08 12.23
CA GLU A 18 -24.68 -9.76 13.57
C GLU A 18 -23.56 -9.28 14.50
N LEU A 19 -22.43 -9.99 14.52
CA LEU A 19 -21.26 -9.62 15.33
C LEU A 19 -20.69 -8.25 14.91
N ARG A 20 -20.76 -7.91 13.62
CA ARG A 20 -20.33 -6.60 13.11
C ARG A 20 -21.28 -5.46 13.48
N ALA A 21 -22.58 -5.71 13.51
CA ALA A 21 -23.53 -4.75 14.05
C ALA A 21 -23.22 -4.48 15.53
N GLN A 22 -22.96 -5.53 16.31
CA GLN A 22 -22.57 -5.41 17.72
C GLN A 22 -21.24 -4.67 17.92
N GLU A 23 -20.21 -4.99 17.15
CA GLU A 23 -18.91 -4.27 17.16
C GLU A 23 -19.11 -2.78 16.90
N THR A 24 -19.95 -2.44 15.92
CA THR A 24 -20.26 -1.05 15.58
C THR A 24 -20.97 -0.34 16.73
N GLU A 25 -21.99 -0.96 17.34
CA GLU A 25 -22.69 -0.39 18.50
C GLU A 25 -21.75 -0.13 19.67
N LEU A 26 -20.87 -1.08 19.99
CA LEU A 26 -19.87 -0.94 21.05
C LEU A 26 -18.83 0.14 20.73
N GLY A 27 -18.39 0.25 19.47
CA GLY A 27 -17.43 1.26 19.02
C GLY A 27 -17.96 2.70 19.05
N MET A 28 -19.28 2.89 19.07
CA MET A 28 -19.92 4.21 19.14
C MET A 28 -20.04 4.75 20.58
N ILE A 29 -19.66 3.97 21.60
CA ILE A 29 -19.68 4.39 23.00
C ILE A 29 -18.49 5.33 23.24
N GLY A 30 -18.78 6.62 23.46
CA GLY A 30 -17.73 7.65 23.58
C GLY A 30 -16.81 7.50 24.81
N SER A 31 -17.28 6.86 25.88
CA SER A 31 -16.53 6.58 27.10
C SER A 31 -16.88 5.17 27.60
N PRO A 32 -16.33 4.12 26.98
CA PRO A 32 -16.69 2.76 27.32
C PRO A 32 -16.15 2.41 28.71
N SER A 33 -16.98 1.70 29.48
CA SER A 33 -16.61 1.02 30.72
C SER A 33 -15.66 -0.14 30.46
N ASP A 34 -15.00 -0.63 31.51
CA ASP A 34 -14.13 -1.80 31.42
C ASP A 34 -14.88 -3.05 30.92
N GLU A 35 -16.17 -3.16 31.26
CA GLU A 35 -17.04 -4.26 30.79
C GLU A 35 -17.32 -4.15 29.29
N GLU A 36 -17.63 -2.96 28.78
CA GLU A 36 -17.86 -2.71 27.35
C GLU A 36 -16.58 -2.91 26.53
N LEU A 37 -15.41 -2.53 27.05
CA LEU A 37 -14.11 -2.81 26.43
C LEU A 37 -13.80 -4.31 26.37
N ALA A 38 -14.10 -5.04 27.46
CA ALA A 38 -13.95 -6.49 27.48
C ALA A 38 -14.91 -7.16 26.48
N GLN A 39 -16.15 -6.68 26.38
CA GLN A 39 -17.13 -7.16 25.41
C GLN A 39 -16.69 -6.89 23.97
N LEU A 40 -16.15 -5.71 23.67
CA LEU A 40 -15.63 -5.36 22.35
C LEU A 40 -14.46 -6.28 21.97
N THR A 41 -13.54 -6.51 22.91
CA THR A 41 -12.40 -7.43 22.72
C THR A 41 -12.89 -8.85 22.42
N ASN A 42 -13.82 -9.37 23.22
CA ASN A 42 -14.40 -10.69 22.99
C ASN A 42 -15.15 -10.78 21.65
N THR A 43 -15.80 -9.69 21.24
CA THR A 43 -16.48 -9.61 19.93
C THR A 43 -15.47 -9.68 18.80
N HIS A 44 -14.34 -8.95 18.88
CA HIS A 44 -13.26 -9.05 17.90
C HIS A 44 -12.67 -10.45 17.79
N ASP A 45 -12.39 -11.11 18.93
CA ASP A 45 -11.89 -12.50 18.95
C ASP A 45 -12.89 -13.46 18.30
N THR A 46 -14.18 -13.34 18.63
CA THR A 46 -15.25 -14.18 18.05
C THR A 46 -15.37 -13.98 16.55
N ILE A 47 -15.28 -12.72 16.08
CA ILE A 47 -15.27 -12.40 14.64
C ILE A 47 -14.08 -13.07 13.96
N ARG A 48 -12.87 -12.91 14.51
CA ARG A 48 -11.64 -13.52 13.94
C ARG A 48 -11.80 -15.03 13.82
N ASP A 49 -12.22 -15.69 14.89
CA ASP A 49 -12.36 -17.14 14.92
C ASP A 49 -13.44 -17.62 13.93
N THR A 50 -14.57 -16.89 13.84
CA THR A 50 -15.64 -17.17 12.86
C THR A 50 -15.15 -17.03 11.40
N LYS A 51 -14.27 -16.06 11.11
CA LYS A 51 -13.67 -15.90 9.78
C LYS A 51 -12.73 -17.05 9.42
N LEU A 52 -11.93 -17.51 10.38
CA LEU A 52 -11.05 -18.67 10.19
C LEU A 52 -11.86 -19.94 9.90
N GLU A 53 -12.91 -20.19 10.69
CA GLU A 53 -13.84 -21.30 10.43
C GLU A 53 -14.50 -21.17 9.05
N LEU A 54 -14.95 -19.97 8.66
CA LEU A 54 -15.52 -19.73 7.34
C LEU A 54 -14.51 -20.03 6.22
N ALA A 55 -13.25 -19.62 6.38
CA ALA A 55 -12.18 -19.92 5.43
C ALA A 55 -11.95 -21.44 5.29
N GLU A 56 -11.97 -22.18 6.41
CA GLU A 56 -11.85 -23.64 6.42
C GLU A 56 -13.04 -24.32 5.74
N PHE A 57 -14.27 -23.83 5.95
CA PHE A 57 -15.45 -24.34 5.27
C PHE A 57 -15.42 -24.06 3.77
N LEU A 58 -14.96 -22.86 3.36
CA LEU A 58 -14.77 -22.53 1.96
C LEU A 58 -13.72 -23.42 1.29
N ALA A 59 -12.62 -23.74 1.96
CA ALA A 59 -11.62 -24.67 1.44
C ALA A 59 -12.16 -26.10 1.23
N GLN A 60 -13.19 -26.48 1.99
CA GLN A 60 -13.90 -27.75 1.82
C GLN A 60 -15.02 -27.67 0.77
N LEU A 61 -15.43 -26.45 0.40
CA LEU A 61 -16.43 -26.22 -0.62
C LEU A 61 -15.82 -26.61 -1.96
N GLN A 62 -16.17 -27.82 -2.41
CA GLN A 62 -15.80 -28.32 -3.73
C GLN A 62 -16.59 -27.57 -4.82
N ASP A 63 -17.08 -28.29 -5.82
CA ASP A 63 -17.79 -27.72 -6.96
C ASP A 63 -19.19 -27.15 -6.67
N HIS A 64 -19.57 -26.99 -5.41
CA HIS A 64 -20.92 -26.67 -4.97
C HIS A 64 -21.19 -25.16 -5.01
N GLU A 65 -22.42 -24.80 -5.37
CA GLU A 65 -22.87 -23.40 -5.43
C GLU A 65 -23.48 -22.97 -4.10
N ILE A 66 -23.11 -21.77 -3.65
CA ILE A 66 -23.76 -21.07 -2.54
C ILE A 66 -25.05 -20.43 -3.08
N SER A 67 -26.10 -20.28 -2.25
CA SER A 67 -27.31 -19.58 -2.67
C SER A 67 -27.05 -18.12 -3.06
N GLU A 68 -27.99 -17.48 -3.75
CA GLU A 68 -27.89 -16.06 -4.13
C GLU A 68 -27.76 -15.14 -2.90
N VAL A 69 -28.48 -15.45 -1.81
CA VAL A 69 -28.39 -14.69 -0.56
C VAL A 69 -27.01 -14.89 0.09
N GLY A 70 -26.50 -16.11 0.10
CA GLY A 70 -25.14 -16.40 0.58
C GLY A 70 -24.06 -15.77 -0.29
N ALA A 71 -24.27 -15.66 -1.61
CA ALA A 71 -23.37 -14.97 -2.53
C ALA A 71 -23.25 -13.48 -2.20
N SER A 72 -24.38 -12.77 -2.03
CA SER A 72 -24.35 -11.35 -1.66
C SER A 72 -23.71 -11.12 -0.29
N ALA A 73 -23.97 -11.99 0.69
CA ALA A 73 -23.30 -11.92 1.98
C ALA A 73 -21.78 -12.18 1.87
N MET A 74 -21.35 -13.06 0.96
CA MET A 74 -19.94 -13.32 0.67
C MET A 74 -19.26 -12.11 0.03
N GLU A 75 -19.91 -11.43 -0.91
CA GLU A 75 -19.40 -10.18 -1.52
C GLU A 75 -19.16 -9.10 -0.47
N ILE A 76 -20.16 -8.85 0.38
CA ILE A 76 -20.04 -7.91 1.51
C ILE A 76 -18.89 -8.30 2.42
N GLN A 77 -18.76 -9.60 2.70
CA GLN A 77 -17.71 -10.10 3.57
C GLN A 77 -16.31 -9.95 2.94
N LEU A 78 -16.17 -10.14 1.64
CA LEU A 78 -14.93 -9.91 0.89
C LEU A 78 -14.51 -8.44 1.01
N VAL A 79 -15.40 -7.51 0.64
CA VAL A 79 -15.14 -6.05 0.70
C VAL A 79 -14.75 -5.64 2.12
N ASN A 80 -15.50 -6.09 3.13
CA ASN A 80 -15.23 -5.78 4.54
C ASN A 80 -13.91 -6.36 5.04
N SER A 81 -13.48 -7.51 4.52
CA SER A 81 -12.22 -8.14 4.93
C SER A 81 -11.04 -7.40 4.30
N CYS A 82 -11.15 -7.06 3.03
CA CYS A 82 -10.11 -6.34 2.31
C CYS A 82 -9.87 -4.91 2.80
N THR A 83 -10.90 -4.25 3.30
CA THR A 83 -10.80 -2.89 3.86
C THR A 83 -10.29 -2.86 5.31
N ARG A 84 -10.44 -3.95 6.06
CA ARG A 84 -9.90 -4.07 7.42
C ARG A 84 -8.42 -4.45 7.46
N GLY A 85 -7.97 -5.21 6.46
CA GLY A 85 -6.56 -5.37 6.15
C GLY A 85 -6.00 -6.76 6.27
N ASP A 86 -4.70 -6.82 6.54
CA ASP A 86 -3.91 -8.06 6.45
C ASP A 86 -4.30 -9.13 7.48
N ASP A 87 -5.06 -8.78 8.53
CA ASP A 87 -5.55 -9.73 9.55
C ASP A 87 -6.60 -10.72 9.02
N ASP A 88 -7.17 -10.45 7.84
CA ASP A 88 -8.20 -11.28 7.21
C ASP A 88 -7.70 -12.05 5.98
N ILE A 89 -6.38 -12.14 5.79
CA ILE A 89 -5.81 -12.67 4.57
C ILE A 89 -6.22 -14.12 4.30
N GLU A 90 -6.33 -14.97 5.32
CA GLU A 90 -6.76 -16.36 5.18
C GLU A 90 -8.19 -16.48 4.62
N LEU A 91 -9.09 -15.60 5.06
CA LEU A 91 -10.46 -15.57 4.55
C LEU A 91 -10.50 -15.03 3.11
N ILE A 92 -9.76 -13.96 2.82
CA ILE A 92 -9.66 -13.41 1.46
C ILE A 92 -9.13 -14.47 0.51
N ASP A 93 -8.09 -15.19 0.91
CA ASP A 93 -7.49 -16.29 0.15
C ASP A 93 -8.51 -17.41 -0.12
N ALA A 94 -9.26 -17.79 0.90
CA ALA A 94 -10.26 -18.84 0.78
C ALA A 94 -11.40 -18.42 -0.16
N ILE A 95 -11.89 -17.18 -0.05
CA ILE A 95 -12.92 -16.63 -0.94
C ILE A 95 -12.39 -16.62 -2.38
N LEU A 96 -11.25 -15.98 -2.65
CA LEU A 96 -10.72 -15.83 -4.01
C LEU A 96 -10.30 -17.16 -4.66
N THR A 97 -9.97 -18.18 -3.86
CA THR A 97 -9.51 -19.48 -4.38
C THR A 97 -10.66 -20.47 -4.56
N HIS A 98 -11.59 -20.54 -3.62
CA HIS A 98 -12.57 -21.62 -3.55
C HIS A 98 -13.99 -21.17 -3.92
N TRP A 99 -14.29 -19.88 -3.83
CA TRP A 99 -15.59 -19.39 -4.27
C TRP A 99 -15.58 -19.23 -5.80
N LYS A 100 -16.39 -20.04 -6.48
CA LYS A 100 -16.48 -20.06 -7.95
C LYS A 100 -17.02 -18.78 -8.57
N HIS A 101 -17.56 -17.87 -7.76
CA HIS A 101 -18.08 -16.62 -8.28
C HIS A 101 -16.94 -15.69 -8.70
N ASP A 102 -17.15 -14.99 -9.81
CA ASP A 102 -16.19 -13.99 -10.29
C ASP A 102 -16.18 -12.80 -9.33
N CYS A 103 -15.12 -12.70 -8.53
CA CYS A 103 -14.96 -11.62 -7.58
C CYS A 103 -14.50 -10.32 -8.25
N SER A 104 -14.11 -10.34 -9.53
CA SER A 104 -13.59 -9.14 -10.20
C SER A 104 -14.64 -8.03 -10.28
N GLY A 105 -15.92 -8.39 -10.47
CA GLY A 105 -17.03 -7.45 -10.49
C GLY A 105 -17.13 -6.62 -9.21
N VAL A 106 -17.20 -7.30 -8.06
CA VAL A 106 -17.29 -6.65 -6.74
C VAL A 106 -15.99 -5.91 -6.37
N ILE A 107 -14.82 -6.49 -6.65
CA ILE A 107 -13.54 -5.84 -6.33
C ILE A 107 -13.40 -4.51 -7.09
N ASN A 108 -13.82 -4.48 -8.37
CA ASN A 108 -13.76 -3.27 -9.19
C ASN A 108 -14.85 -2.26 -8.83
N SER A 109 -16.11 -2.70 -8.64
CA SER A 109 -17.23 -1.79 -8.39
C SER A 109 -17.09 -1.05 -7.06
N GLU A 110 -16.49 -1.70 -6.07
CA GLU A 110 -16.28 -1.14 -4.72
C GLU A 110 -14.89 -0.50 -4.54
N GLY A 111 -14.05 -0.47 -5.59
CA GLY A 111 -12.71 0.12 -5.51
C GLY A 111 -11.81 -0.51 -4.45
N VAL A 112 -11.98 -1.82 -4.19
CA VAL A 112 -11.41 -2.48 -3.01
C VAL A 112 -9.88 -2.44 -3.02
N LEU A 113 -9.25 -2.61 -4.19
CA LEU A 113 -7.81 -2.54 -4.34
C LEU A 113 -7.25 -1.13 -4.05
N ALA A 114 -7.97 -0.10 -4.47
CA ALA A 114 -7.63 1.30 -4.22
C ALA A 114 -7.68 1.61 -2.71
N LEU A 115 -8.74 1.17 -2.02
CA LEU A 115 -8.87 1.28 -0.56
C LEU A 115 -7.76 0.53 0.17
N ALA A 116 -7.47 -0.71 -0.22
CA ALA A 116 -6.39 -1.50 0.37
C ALA A 116 -5.01 -0.81 0.22
N CYS A 117 -4.76 -0.13 -0.90
CA CYS A 117 -3.55 0.67 -1.08
C CYS A 117 -3.53 1.92 -0.21
N ALA A 118 -4.66 2.63 -0.12
CA ALA A 118 -4.80 3.82 0.71
C ALA A 118 -4.54 3.52 2.20
N ASP A 119 -4.98 2.36 2.68
CA ASP A 119 -4.81 1.92 4.07
C ASP A 119 -3.49 1.18 4.33
N GLY A 120 -2.84 0.65 3.29
CA GLY A 120 -1.53 0.01 3.41
C GLY A 120 -1.58 -1.50 3.64
N HIS A 121 -2.66 -2.16 3.22
CA HIS A 121 -2.90 -3.60 3.38
C HIS A 121 -2.11 -4.40 2.33
N LEU A 122 -0.80 -4.51 2.55
CA LEU A 122 0.15 -5.02 1.56
C LEU A 122 -0.19 -6.43 1.08
N GLN A 123 -0.62 -7.33 1.97
CA GLN A 123 -0.93 -8.71 1.60
C GLN A 123 -2.22 -8.79 0.79
N VAL A 124 -3.22 -7.98 1.16
CA VAL A 124 -4.47 -7.85 0.41
C VAL A 124 -4.21 -7.34 -1.02
N VAL A 125 -3.42 -6.28 -1.15
CA VAL A 125 -3.02 -5.73 -2.47
C VAL A 125 -2.30 -6.79 -3.29
N GLN A 126 -1.31 -7.48 -2.70
CA GLN A 126 -0.57 -8.54 -3.38
C GLN A 126 -1.49 -9.66 -3.88
N ARG A 127 -2.45 -10.09 -3.04
CA ARG A 127 -3.37 -11.17 -3.41
C ARG A 127 -4.32 -10.75 -4.54
N MET A 128 -4.85 -9.53 -4.48
CA MET A 128 -5.74 -9.00 -5.52
C MET A 128 -5.06 -8.82 -6.87
N LEU A 129 -3.82 -8.30 -6.87
CA LEU A 129 -3.05 -8.14 -8.10
C LEU A 129 -2.86 -9.47 -8.86
N LEU A 130 -2.82 -10.59 -8.12
CA LEU A 130 -2.69 -11.93 -8.70
C LEU A 130 -4.04 -12.56 -9.08
N TYR A 131 -5.17 -11.91 -8.82
CA TYR A 131 -6.50 -12.46 -9.12
C TYR A 131 -6.80 -12.41 -10.62
N PRO A 132 -7.10 -13.56 -11.28
CA PRO A 132 -7.37 -13.59 -12.71
C PRO A 132 -8.57 -12.73 -13.11
N GLY A 133 -8.43 -11.97 -14.19
CA GLY A 133 -9.51 -11.15 -14.74
C GLY A 133 -9.75 -9.82 -14.03
N LEU A 134 -8.98 -9.50 -12.98
CA LEU A 134 -9.10 -8.21 -12.31
C LEU A 134 -8.64 -7.06 -13.23
N ALA A 135 -9.59 -6.22 -13.64
CA ALA A 135 -9.32 -4.99 -14.39
C ALA A 135 -8.90 -3.86 -13.44
N VAL A 136 -7.59 -3.71 -13.23
CA VAL A 136 -7.07 -2.70 -12.30
C VAL A 136 -6.84 -1.36 -13.01
N GLU A 137 -7.45 -0.31 -12.47
CA GLU A 137 -7.18 1.08 -12.85
C GLU A 137 -5.96 1.61 -12.08
N MET A 138 -4.78 1.35 -12.63
CA MET A 138 -3.49 1.73 -12.01
C MET A 138 -3.35 3.23 -11.77
N GLY A 139 -4.04 4.05 -12.58
CA GLY A 139 -4.15 5.50 -12.41
C GLY A 139 -4.71 5.93 -11.06
N GLU A 140 -5.60 5.13 -10.46
CA GLU A 140 -6.17 5.38 -9.13
C GLU A 140 -5.35 4.68 -8.03
N VAL A 141 -4.94 3.43 -8.27
CA VAL A 141 -4.28 2.58 -7.27
C VAL A 141 -2.90 3.10 -6.88
N ILE A 142 -2.07 3.50 -7.85
CA ILE A 142 -0.68 3.90 -7.58
C ILE A 142 -0.61 5.20 -6.77
N PRO A 143 -1.35 6.27 -7.09
CA PRO A 143 -1.33 7.48 -6.26
C PRO A 143 -1.74 7.22 -4.81
N LEU A 144 -2.76 6.39 -4.56
CA LEU A 144 -3.18 6.06 -3.20
C LEU A 144 -2.07 5.34 -2.42
N ALA A 145 -1.35 4.43 -3.06
CA ALA A 145 -0.18 3.81 -2.46
C ALA A 145 0.98 4.80 -2.22
N CYS A 146 1.18 5.78 -3.11
CA CYS A 146 2.16 6.86 -2.93
C CYS A 146 1.84 7.78 -1.74
N TYR A 147 0.57 7.93 -1.38
CA TYR A 147 0.12 8.83 -0.31
C TYR A 147 -0.16 8.12 1.03
N ASN A 148 -0.10 6.79 1.09
CA ASN A 148 -0.20 6.06 2.36
C ASN A 148 0.90 6.56 3.34
N SER A 149 0.69 6.57 4.64
CA SER A 149 1.70 7.14 5.56
C SER A 149 2.63 6.10 6.19
N PHE A 150 2.37 4.80 6.00
CA PHE A 150 3.01 3.71 6.74
C PHE A 150 3.69 2.65 5.87
N ARG A 151 3.22 2.47 4.63
CA ARG A 151 3.52 1.31 3.77
C ARG A 151 3.80 1.68 2.30
N ARG A 152 4.11 2.95 1.99
CA ARG A 152 4.36 3.36 0.60
C ARG A 152 5.55 2.64 -0.01
N VAL A 153 6.66 2.53 0.72
CA VAL A 153 7.85 1.83 0.22
C VAL A 153 7.56 0.35 -0.08
N PRO A 154 6.98 -0.46 0.84
CA PRO A 154 6.57 -1.84 0.52
C PRO A 154 5.58 -1.96 -0.65
N LEU A 155 4.55 -1.10 -0.71
CA LEU A 155 3.58 -1.11 -1.80
C LEU A 155 4.24 -0.77 -3.14
N MET A 156 5.06 0.27 -3.18
CA MET A 156 5.76 0.66 -4.40
C MET A 156 6.74 -0.42 -4.85
N LYS A 157 7.41 -1.10 -3.90
CA LYS A 157 8.23 -2.27 -4.21
C LYS A 157 7.41 -3.36 -4.89
N LEU A 158 6.23 -3.68 -4.38
CA LEU A 158 5.33 -4.68 -4.94
C LEU A 158 4.94 -4.35 -6.40
N PHE A 159 4.71 -3.08 -6.72
CA PHE A 159 4.38 -2.65 -8.10
C PHE A 159 5.60 -2.63 -9.04
N LEU A 160 6.81 -2.50 -8.51
CA LEU A 160 8.06 -2.41 -9.28
C LEU A 160 8.85 -3.74 -9.32
N ASP A 161 8.45 -4.74 -8.55
CA ASP A 161 9.10 -6.06 -8.53
C ASP A 161 8.97 -6.78 -9.88
N GLU A 162 10.00 -7.54 -10.23
CA GLU A 162 9.92 -8.46 -11.37
C GLU A 162 8.81 -9.49 -11.11
N GLY A 163 7.90 -9.64 -12.07
CA GLY A 163 6.71 -10.50 -11.92
C GLY A 163 5.49 -9.79 -11.34
N SER A 164 5.58 -8.49 -11.02
CA SER A 164 4.39 -7.68 -10.76
C SER A 164 3.46 -7.69 -11.99
N PRO A 165 2.14 -7.82 -11.81
CA PRO A 165 1.19 -7.81 -12.92
C PRO A 165 0.90 -6.40 -13.45
N VAL A 166 1.52 -5.37 -12.87
CA VAL A 166 1.40 -3.97 -13.31
C VAL A 166 2.06 -3.81 -14.68
N ASP A 167 1.25 -3.58 -15.71
CA ASP A 167 1.75 -3.21 -17.04
C ASP A 167 1.98 -1.71 -17.13
N TRP A 168 3.17 -1.26 -16.75
CA TRP A 168 3.59 0.14 -16.88
C TRP A 168 3.72 0.61 -18.35
N GLY A 169 3.65 -0.30 -19.32
CA GLY A 169 3.66 0.00 -20.74
C GLY A 169 2.27 0.22 -21.33
N LYS A 170 1.21 -0.05 -20.56
CA LYS A 170 -0.16 0.28 -20.95
C LYS A 170 -0.25 1.79 -21.17
N GLU A 171 -0.77 2.17 -22.33
CA GLU A 171 -0.83 3.56 -22.78
C GLU A 171 -1.51 4.45 -21.73
N GLY A 172 -0.84 5.55 -21.35
CA GLY A 172 -1.34 6.55 -20.43
C GLY A 172 -1.04 6.30 -18.94
N VAL A 173 -0.75 5.06 -18.53
CA VAL A 173 -0.55 4.74 -17.10
C VAL A 173 0.63 5.53 -16.52
N ALA A 174 1.80 5.49 -17.17
CA ALA A 174 3.00 6.17 -16.68
C ALA A 174 2.85 7.70 -16.68
N GLU A 175 2.14 8.26 -17.66
CA GLU A 175 1.83 9.70 -17.72
C GLU A 175 0.89 10.13 -16.60
N GLU A 176 -0.16 9.35 -16.35
CA GLU A 176 -1.19 9.64 -15.34
C GLU A 176 -0.61 9.63 -13.93
N VAL A 177 0.19 8.61 -13.59
CA VAL A 177 0.74 8.44 -12.24
C VAL A 177 2.07 9.17 -12.03
N GLY A 178 2.67 9.71 -13.08
CA GLY A 178 3.96 10.40 -13.06
C GLY A 178 4.08 11.47 -11.96
N PRO A 179 3.11 12.40 -11.80
CA PRO A 179 3.13 13.39 -10.74
C PRO A 179 3.16 12.78 -9.32
N ALA A 180 2.37 11.72 -9.08
CA ALA A 180 2.34 11.05 -7.79
C ALA A 180 3.64 10.28 -7.52
N LEU A 181 4.24 9.66 -8.54
CA LEU A 181 5.56 9.01 -8.42
C LEU A 181 6.67 10.03 -8.14
N GLN A 182 6.63 11.20 -8.79
CA GLN A 182 7.58 12.28 -8.54
C GLN A 182 7.49 12.76 -7.09
N GLU A 183 6.29 13.01 -6.59
CA GLU A 183 6.07 13.44 -5.20
C GLU A 183 6.54 12.37 -4.21
N PHE A 184 6.15 11.10 -4.42
CA PHE A 184 6.62 9.96 -3.63
C PHE A 184 8.15 9.90 -3.60
N PHE A 185 8.81 9.98 -4.76
CA PHE A 185 10.27 9.90 -4.86
C PHE A 185 10.94 11.00 -4.04
N VAL A 186 10.46 12.23 -4.19
CA VAL A 186 10.98 13.41 -3.50
C VAL A 186 10.78 13.30 -1.99
N ASP A 187 9.59 12.93 -1.53
CA ASP A 187 9.24 12.79 -0.12
C ASP A 187 10.10 11.73 0.57
N VAL A 188 10.26 10.58 -0.08
CA VAL A 188 11.07 9.46 0.44
C VAL A 188 12.56 9.83 0.53
N CYS A 189 13.03 10.80 -0.25
CA CYS A 189 14.40 11.34 -0.16
C CYS A 189 14.59 12.42 0.92
N GLN A 190 13.53 13.10 1.40
CA GLN A 190 13.67 14.32 2.21
C GLN A 190 13.67 14.09 3.73
N LYS A 191 12.97 13.07 4.23
CA LYS A 191 13.04 12.52 5.60
C LYS A 191 11.84 11.60 5.76
N CYS A 192 12.12 10.33 6.04
CA CYS A 192 11.09 9.32 6.19
C CYS A 192 10.23 9.58 7.43
N ASN A 193 8.95 9.21 7.35
CA ASN A 193 8.15 9.01 8.54
C ASN A 193 8.81 7.91 9.38
N ASP A 194 9.17 8.18 10.63
CA ASP A 194 9.84 7.21 11.52
C ASP A 194 8.99 5.94 11.74
N LYS A 195 7.71 5.96 11.38
CA LYS A 195 6.77 4.83 11.44
C LYS A 195 6.68 4.01 10.15
N GLU A 196 7.26 4.49 9.03
CA GLU A 196 7.21 3.79 7.75
C GLU A 196 8.31 2.73 7.65
N ASP A 197 8.02 1.58 7.05
CA ASP A 197 9.03 0.54 6.78
C ASP A 197 9.94 0.95 5.61
N GLN A 198 11.16 1.40 5.93
CA GLN A 198 12.13 1.93 4.96
C GLN A 198 13.20 0.93 4.52
N ARG A 199 13.11 -0.35 4.90
CA ARG A 199 14.20 -1.33 4.66
C ARG A 199 14.59 -1.45 3.19
N GLU A 200 13.61 -1.35 2.30
CA GLU A 200 13.78 -1.51 0.84
C GLU A 200 13.74 -0.18 0.08
N ARG A 201 13.84 0.94 0.79
CA ARG A 201 13.72 2.29 0.22
C ARG A 201 14.67 2.52 -0.95
N ALA A 202 15.95 2.21 -0.76
CA ALA A 202 16.99 2.39 -1.78
C ALA A 202 16.70 1.60 -3.06
N VAL A 203 16.20 0.37 -2.89
CA VAL A 203 15.84 -0.53 -3.99
C VAL A 203 14.68 0.06 -4.77
N VAL A 204 13.66 0.57 -4.09
CA VAL A 204 12.52 1.23 -4.73
C VAL A 204 12.94 2.47 -5.51
N LEU A 205 13.73 3.36 -4.90
CA LEU A 205 14.20 4.58 -5.57
C LEU A 205 15.08 4.26 -6.79
N GLU A 206 16.02 3.32 -6.67
CA GLU A 206 16.85 2.91 -7.82
C GLU A 206 15.97 2.34 -8.93
N ARG A 207 14.98 1.50 -8.60
CA ARG A 207 14.06 0.95 -9.59
C ARG A 207 13.23 2.01 -10.27
N LEU A 208 12.68 2.99 -9.56
CA LEU A 208 11.95 4.10 -10.20
C LEU A 208 12.80 4.82 -11.25
N LEU A 209 14.11 4.96 -11.01
CA LEU A 209 15.03 5.59 -11.95
C LEU A 209 15.45 4.69 -13.12
N THR A 210 15.56 3.38 -12.89
CA THR A 210 16.06 2.43 -13.89
C THR A 210 14.98 1.60 -14.59
N HIS A 211 13.73 1.64 -14.13
CA HIS A 211 12.67 0.81 -14.67
C HIS A 211 12.40 1.18 -16.14
N PRO A 212 12.44 0.23 -17.10
CA PRO A 212 12.44 0.56 -18.53
C PRO A 212 11.25 1.42 -18.99
N GLN A 213 10.09 1.25 -18.37
CA GLN A 213 8.86 1.98 -18.70
C GLN A 213 8.69 3.29 -17.91
N LEU A 214 9.48 3.50 -16.85
CA LEU A 214 9.44 4.72 -16.01
C LEU A 214 10.71 5.57 -16.11
N ALA A 215 11.75 5.07 -16.79
CA ALA A 215 13.01 5.77 -16.95
C ALA A 215 12.79 7.16 -17.56
N GLY A 216 13.34 8.18 -16.90
CA GLY A 216 13.18 9.58 -17.29
C GLY A 216 11.85 10.23 -16.90
N ARG A 217 10.95 9.52 -16.19
CA ARG A 217 9.72 10.11 -15.64
C ARG A 217 9.95 10.82 -14.31
N ILE A 218 10.95 10.40 -13.55
CA ILE A 218 11.39 11.09 -12.34
C ILE A 218 12.36 12.20 -12.74
N ASP A 219 11.93 13.44 -12.51
CA ASP A 219 12.75 14.63 -12.69
C ASP A 219 13.58 14.87 -11.43
N LEU A 220 14.88 14.56 -11.52
CA LEU A 220 15.84 14.79 -10.44
C LEU A 220 16.25 16.26 -10.30
N VAL A 221 16.02 17.08 -11.32
CA VAL A 221 16.39 18.50 -11.37
C VAL A 221 15.21 19.43 -11.11
N ALA A 222 13.99 18.90 -11.02
CA ALA A 222 12.82 19.66 -10.60
C ALA A 222 13.05 20.32 -9.24
N GLU A 223 12.97 21.64 -9.22
CA GLU A 223 13.08 22.44 -8.01
C GLU A 223 11.72 22.55 -7.30
N ASP A 224 11.77 22.54 -5.97
CA ASP A 224 10.62 22.87 -5.15
C ASP A 224 10.37 24.38 -5.05
N GLY A 225 9.36 24.79 -4.28
CA GLY A 225 9.10 26.21 -4.02
C GLY A 225 10.25 26.97 -3.32
N ASN A 226 11.28 26.28 -2.85
CA ASN A 226 12.49 26.83 -2.23
C ASN A 226 13.72 26.73 -3.14
N GLY A 227 13.58 26.28 -4.39
CA GLY A 227 14.70 26.06 -5.30
C GLY A 227 15.53 24.81 -4.98
N LEU A 228 14.99 23.85 -4.21
CA LEU A 228 15.70 22.61 -3.88
C LEU A 228 15.29 21.47 -4.81
N THR A 229 16.29 20.91 -5.50
CA THR A 229 16.17 19.65 -6.25
C THR A 229 16.08 18.45 -5.30
N VAL A 230 15.84 17.25 -5.84
CA VAL A 230 15.93 15.98 -5.09
C VAL A 230 17.24 15.87 -4.33
N PHE A 231 18.36 16.16 -5.00
CA PHE A 231 19.68 16.11 -4.38
C PHE A 231 19.79 17.12 -3.23
N GLY A 232 19.32 18.36 -3.44
CA GLY A 232 19.33 19.39 -2.42
C GLY A 232 18.50 19.01 -1.18
N ARG A 233 17.34 18.38 -1.38
CA ARG A 233 16.50 17.87 -0.29
C ARG A 233 17.18 16.73 0.47
N ALA A 234 17.79 15.77 -0.22
CA ALA A 234 18.55 14.68 0.41
C ALA A 234 19.74 15.20 1.24
N VAL A 235 20.43 16.24 0.75
CA VAL A 235 21.49 16.93 1.51
C VAL A 235 20.96 17.54 2.80
N MET A 236 19.80 18.21 2.74
CA MET A 236 19.15 18.83 3.90
C MET A 236 18.69 17.79 4.93
N ALA A 237 18.31 16.60 4.45
CA ALA A 237 17.91 15.45 5.23
C ALA A 237 19.08 14.72 5.90
N GLY A 238 20.30 14.87 5.37
CA GLY A 238 21.44 14.03 5.73
C GLY A 238 21.39 12.63 5.13
N ASP A 239 20.55 12.40 4.13
CA ASP A 239 20.34 11.09 3.52
C ASP A 239 21.40 10.78 2.47
N THR A 240 22.54 10.28 2.93
CA THR A 240 23.67 9.97 2.04
C THR A 240 23.36 8.92 0.98
N GLU A 241 22.35 8.07 1.18
CA GLU A 241 21.95 7.07 0.20
C GLU A 241 21.17 7.69 -0.95
N ALA A 242 20.17 8.50 -0.64
CA ALA A 242 19.45 9.30 -1.64
C ALA A 242 20.41 10.25 -2.38
N MET A 243 21.36 10.88 -1.68
CA MET A 243 22.41 11.70 -2.30
C MET A 243 23.25 10.91 -3.30
N ARG A 244 23.70 9.69 -2.95
CA ARG A 244 24.46 8.81 -3.85
C ARG A 244 23.64 8.46 -5.09
N LEU A 245 22.38 8.12 -4.90
CA LEU A 245 21.50 7.71 -5.97
C LEU A 245 21.21 8.86 -6.94
N ALA A 246 20.81 10.03 -6.41
CA ALA A 246 20.57 11.22 -7.22
C ALA A 246 21.83 11.62 -8.00
N HIS A 247 23.02 11.61 -7.36
CA HIS A 247 24.28 11.93 -8.04
C HIS A 247 24.70 10.88 -9.07
N LYS A 248 24.42 9.59 -8.84
CA LYS A 248 24.70 8.51 -9.80
C LYS A 248 23.95 8.73 -11.12
N HIS A 249 22.69 9.17 -11.04
CA HIS A 249 21.83 9.38 -12.20
C HIS A 249 21.86 10.81 -12.74
N HIS A 250 22.30 11.77 -11.94
CA HIS A 250 22.51 13.17 -12.32
C HIS A 250 23.74 13.74 -11.60
N PRO A 251 24.96 13.58 -12.16
CA PRO A 251 26.21 13.93 -11.45
C PRO A 251 26.49 15.44 -11.36
N GLU A 252 25.73 16.26 -12.07
CA GLU A 252 25.90 17.71 -12.09
C GLU A 252 25.38 18.34 -10.77
N GLY A 253 25.79 19.58 -10.53
CA GLY A 253 25.19 20.42 -9.49
C GLY A 253 25.70 20.30 -8.05
N LEU A 254 26.77 19.54 -7.80
CA LEU A 254 27.39 19.46 -6.46
C LEU A 254 27.80 20.84 -5.90
N SER A 255 28.19 21.77 -6.78
CA SER A 255 28.63 23.11 -6.44
C SER A 255 27.63 24.19 -6.82
N ASP A 256 26.39 23.81 -7.17
CA ASP A 256 25.37 24.78 -7.55
C ASP A 256 25.05 25.71 -6.38
N VAL A 257 24.81 26.95 -6.77
CA VAL A 257 24.38 28.02 -5.88
C VAL A 257 22.86 28.03 -5.91
N LEU A 258 22.26 27.70 -4.77
CA LEU A 258 20.81 27.69 -4.56
C LEU A 258 20.25 29.11 -4.65
N ALA A 259 18.92 29.22 -4.70
CA ALA A 259 18.21 30.49 -4.80
C ALA A 259 18.57 31.53 -3.71
N ASP A 260 19.01 31.09 -2.53
CA ASP A 260 19.45 31.96 -1.44
C ASP A 260 20.95 32.31 -1.46
N GLY A 261 21.68 31.92 -2.51
CA GLY A 261 23.12 32.15 -2.64
C GLY A 261 23.99 31.14 -1.91
N SER A 262 23.41 30.15 -1.23
CA SER A 262 24.16 29.09 -0.54
C SER A 262 24.46 27.90 -1.46
N THR A 263 25.46 27.11 -1.11
CA THR A 263 25.77 25.82 -1.75
C THR A 263 25.21 24.66 -0.94
N HIS A 264 25.08 23.50 -1.57
CA HIS A 264 24.73 22.24 -0.89
C HIS A 264 25.60 21.96 0.35
N LEU A 265 26.91 22.21 0.29
CA LEU A 265 27.80 22.03 1.44
C LEU A 265 27.47 22.99 2.60
N GLN A 266 27.23 24.28 2.30
CA GLN A 266 26.87 25.25 3.33
C GLN A 266 25.55 24.86 4.01
N ARG A 267 24.56 24.37 3.23
CA ARG A 267 23.30 23.88 3.76
C ARG A 267 23.46 22.64 4.65
N ALA A 268 24.26 21.67 4.23
CA ALA A 268 24.58 20.48 5.03
C ALA A 268 25.18 20.86 6.39
N VAL A 269 26.14 21.81 6.40
CA VAL A 269 26.76 22.32 7.63
C VAL A 269 25.75 23.04 8.52
N LEU A 270 24.92 23.91 7.95
CA LEU A 270 23.90 24.67 8.70
C LEU A 270 22.80 23.78 9.31
N LYS A 271 22.57 22.60 8.74
CA LYS A 271 21.60 21.60 9.22
C LYS A 271 22.24 20.51 10.10
N ASP A 272 23.52 20.64 10.43
CA ASP A 272 24.27 19.66 11.23
C ASP A 272 24.25 18.23 10.63
N GLN A 273 24.27 18.13 9.30
CA GLN A 273 24.20 16.86 8.59
C GLN A 273 25.60 16.31 8.31
N ALA A 274 26.27 15.82 9.36
CA ALA A 274 27.67 15.37 9.30
C ALA A 274 27.96 14.38 8.15
N GLY A 275 27.09 13.39 7.92
CA GLY A 275 27.26 12.42 6.83
C GLY A 275 27.17 13.05 5.44
N ALA A 276 26.30 14.04 5.24
CA ALA A 276 26.21 14.78 3.99
C ALA A 276 27.45 15.67 3.77
N VAL A 277 27.93 16.33 4.84
CA VAL A 277 29.17 17.14 4.81
C VAL A 277 30.37 16.29 4.39
N GLU A 278 30.57 15.14 5.03
CA GLU A 278 31.65 14.20 4.72
C GLU A 278 31.56 13.73 3.26
N TRP A 279 30.36 13.32 2.84
CA TRP A 279 30.14 12.82 1.48
C TRP A 279 30.43 13.87 0.40
N LEU A 280 30.02 15.12 0.63
CA LEU A 280 30.24 16.26 -0.27
C LEU A 280 31.73 16.65 -0.34
N LEU A 281 32.43 16.68 0.80
CA LEU A 281 33.86 17.02 0.84
C LEU A 281 34.72 15.96 0.15
N ALA A 282 34.32 14.68 0.21
CA ALA A 282 35.03 13.58 -0.46
C ALA A 282 34.93 13.63 -2.00
N ARG A 283 34.10 14.50 -2.57
CA ARG A 283 33.84 14.62 -4.02
C ARG A 283 34.15 16.00 -4.60
N ARG A 284 34.83 16.84 -3.83
CA ARG A 284 35.35 18.14 -4.29
C ARG A 284 36.73 18.03 -4.92
#